data_AF-A0A7D9JN51-F1
#
_entry.id   AF-A0A7D9JN51-F1
#
_cell.length_a   1.000
_cell.length_b   1.000
_cell.length_c   1.000
_cell.angle_alpha   90.00
_cell.angle_beta   90.00
_cell.angle_gamma   90.00
#
_symmetry.space_group_name_H-M   'P 1'
#
loop_
_entity.id
_entity.type
_entity.pdbx_description
1 polymer ?
#
loop_
_entity_poly.entity_id
_entity_poly.type
_entity_poly.pdbx_seq_one_letter_code
_entity_poly.pdbx_strand_id
1 'polypeptide(L)'
;MRLNSCEEQLDSFQSVVHVALNSCIPIRTVKHHPNDKPWITPVIKESIKKRQQALLNNDLHQYNVYRNKVMRFCKRARQRFYNDKINHMHESNPKKWWDGIKLLSGLPNPPPLTSLAVNGTVLKDFDLAVAINESFCSVDADIPQLNFTPIPISNIPDEYIFTRDVVELALVAVQDRNSVGPDEIPNWLLNTCATTISIPVCSMFNSSIREGRVPGLWKCADVLRELPLYKYVDDCAISEVVRVCEPDLPKLQQELDNVTQWSSANNMKLNVKKTKDFTVSYLINQPLAQPLIVNNQPLEAVNTIKLLGVNLTSDLKWTTHIRHISSKASKRLYALRILRRNGVHPSDLRT
;
A
#
# COMPACT_ATOMS: atom_id res chain seq x y z
N MET A 1 27.45 -22.31 -22.99
CA MET A 1 28.40 -22.34 -21.86
C MET A 1 27.67 -22.96 -20.68
N ARG A 2 28.20 -24.02 -20.05
CA ARG A 2 27.67 -24.44 -18.74
C ARG A 2 28.15 -23.40 -17.73
N LEU A 3 27.22 -22.71 -17.11
CA LEU A 3 27.50 -21.76 -16.03
C LEU A 3 27.77 -22.59 -14.76
N ASN A 4 28.88 -22.33 -14.10
CA ASN A 4 29.41 -23.24 -13.09
C ASN A 4 29.09 -22.81 -11.66
N SER A 5 28.62 -21.57 -11.45
CA SER A 5 28.18 -21.07 -10.14
C SER A 5 26.72 -20.59 -10.12
N CYS A 6 26.10 -20.61 -8.94
CA CYS A 6 24.76 -20.08 -8.74
C CYS A 6 24.66 -18.57 -9.01
N GLU A 7 25.74 -17.82 -8.76
CA GLU A 7 25.83 -16.39 -9.03
C GLU A 7 25.83 -16.12 -10.54
N GLU A 8 26.69 -16.81 -11.31
CA GLU A 8 26.73 -16.68 -12.77
C GLU A 8 25.40 -17.06 -13.43
N GLN A 9 24.73 -18.08 -12.90
CA GLN A 9 23.41 -18.49 -13.37
C GLN A 9 22.34 -17.41 -13.11
N LEU A 10 22.38 -16.76 -11.95
CA LEU A 10 21.47 -15.66 -11.62
C LEU A 10 21.73 -14.43 -12.48
N ASP A 11 22.99 -14.03 -12.66
CA ASP A 11 23.37 -12.89 -13.49
C ASP A 11 22.93 -13.09 -14.95
N SER A 12 23.15 -14.30 -15.49
CA SER A 12 22.73 -14.65 -16.84
C SER A 12 21.20 -14.66 -16.96
N PHE A 13 20.49 -15.22 -15.98
CA PHE A 13 19.03 -15.23 -15.95
C PHE A 13 18.45 -13.81 -15.93
N GLN A 14 18.93 -12.96 -15.03
CA GLN A 14 18.49 -11.57 -14.94
C GLN A 14 18.76 -10.81 -16.24
N SER A 15 19.95 -10.97 -16.82
CA SER A 15 20.31 -10.33 -18.09
C SER A 15 19.34 -10.69 -19.21
N VAL A 16 19.02 -11.98 -19.36
CA VAL A 16 18.09 -12.46 -20.40
C VAL A 16 16.67 -11.94 -20.15
N VAL A 17 16.18 -12.00 -18.92
CA VAL A 17 14.83 -11.53 -18.57
C VAL A 17 14.70 -10.02 -18.81
N HIS A 18 15.68 -9.23 -18.40
CA HIS A 18 15.67 -7.78 -18.59
C HIS A 18 15.77 -7.38 -20.07
N VAL A 19 16.60 -8.05 -20.87
CA VAL A 19 16.66 -7.83 -22.33
C VAL A 19 15.33 -8.15 -22.98
N ALA A 20 14.69 -9.26 -22.60
CA ALA A 20 13.39 -9.65 -23.13
C ALA A 20 12.28 -8.66 -22.72
N LEU A 21 12.24 -8.25 -21.45
CA LEU A 21 11.29 -7.25 -20.96
C LEU A 21 11.41 -5.93 -21.73
N ASN A 22 12.63 -5.42 -21.89
CA ASN A 22 12.88 -4.16 -22.59
C ASN A 22 12.59 -4.22 -24.09
N SER A 23 12.84 -5.37 -24.73
CA SER A 23 12.63 -5.55 -26.17
C SER A 23 11.15 -5.82 -26.53
N CYS A 24 10.46 -6.61 -25.71
CA CYS A 24 9.11 -7.07 -26.02
C CYS A 24 8.01 -6.24 -25.36
N ILE A 25 8.29 -5.58 -24.23
CA ILE A 25 7.29 -4.92 -23.38
C ILE A 25 7.82 -3.57 -22.89
N PRO A 26 7.98 -2.58 -23.79
CA PRO A 26 8.48 -1.27 -23.40
C PRO A 26 7.50 -0.59 -22.43
N ILE A 27 8.03 -0.01 -21.36
CA ILE A 27 7.26 0.75 -20.36
C ILE A 27 6.53 1.91 -21.04
N ARG A 28 5.24 2.08 -20.73
CA ARG A 28 4.42 3.19 -21.22
C ARG A 28 3.78 3.96 -20.08
N THR A 29 3.85 5.28 -20.16
CA THR A 29 3.18 6.19 -19.23
C THR A 29 1.76 6.51 -19.70
N VAL A 30 0.77 6.30 -18.83
CA VAL A 30 -0.65 6.59 -19.13
C VAL A 30 -1.21 7.60 -18.14
N LYS A 31 -1.95 8.61 -18.64
CA LYS A 31 -2.66 9.59 -17.80
C LYS A 31 -3.98 9.01 -17.30
N HIS A 32 -4.15 8.94 -15.99
CA HIS A 32 -5.40 8.51 -15.35
C HIS A 32 -6.24 9.72 -14.91
N HIS A 33 -7.57 9.63 -15.05
CA HIS A 33 -8.51 10.64 -14.55
C HIS A 33 -9.27 10.10 -13.32
N PRO A 34 -8.68 10.16 -12.12
CA PRO A 34 -9.18 9.47 -10.92
C PRO A 34 -10.56 9.93 -10.43
N ASN A 35 -11.02 11.11 -10.86
CA ASN A 35 -12.30 11.69 -10.45
C ASN A 35 -13.47 11.37 -11.39
N ASP A 36 -13.21 10.77 -12.56
CA ASP A 36 -14.28 10.40 -13.47
C ASP A 36 -15.09 9.24 -12.90
N LYS A 37 -16.42 9.41 -12.87
CA LYS A 37 -17.31 8.32 -12.50
C LYS A 37 -17.23 7.26 -13.62
N PRO A 38 -17.19 5.96 -13.31
CA PRO A 38 -16.88 4.91 -14.30
C PRO A 38 -17.98 4.71 -15.37
N TRP A 39 -19.16 5.30 -15.20
CA TRP A 39 -20.20 5.36 -16.23
C TRP A 39 -20.09 6.60 -17.13
N ILE A 40 -19.07 7.44 -16.98
CA ILE A 40 -18.80 8.59 -17.86
C ILE A 40 -18.06 8.09 -19.10
N THR A 41 -18.79 7.98 -20.20
CA THR A 41 -18.26 7.56 -21.49
C THR A 41 -17.78 8.75 -22.33
N PRO A 42 -16.94 8.52 -23.36
CA PRO A 42 -16.55 9.57 -24.30
C PRO A 42 -17.75 10.31 -24.91
N VAL A 43 -18.84 9.59 -25.21
CA VAL A 43 -20.09 10.15 -25.74
C VAL A 43 -20.77 11.11 -24.75
N ILE A 44 -20.70 10.82 -23.44
CA ILE A 44 -21.20 11.71 -22.39
C ILE A 44 -20.32 12.97 -22.29
N LYS A 45 -18.99 12.81 -22.32
CA LYS A 45 -18.04 13.94 -22.30
C LYS A 45 -18.25 14.86 -23.49
N GLU A 46 -18.43 14.30 -24.68
CA GLU A 46 -18.72 15.08 -25.90
C GLU A 46 -20.05 15.83 -25.80
N SER A 47 -21.09 15.20 -25.23
CA SER A 47 -22.39 15.84 -25.01
C SER A 47 -22.33 16.96 -23.96
N ILE A 48 -21.50 16.81 -22.92
CA ILE A 48 -21.23 17.87 -21.94
C ILE A 48 -20.51 19.04 -22.61
N LYS A 49 -19.52 18.78 -23.48
CA LYS A 49 -18.81 19.80 -24.24
C LYS A 49 -19.76 20.61 -25.13
N LYS A 50 -20.65 19.94 -25.88
CA LYS A 50 -21.66 20.57 -26.73
C LYS A 50 -22.67 21.41 -25.92
N ARG A 51 -23.07 20.95 -24.74
CA ARG A 51 -23.90 21.74 -23.80
C ARG A 51 -23.19 23.01 -23.34
N GLN A 52 -21.91 22.90 -22.98
CA GLN A 52 -21.14 24.04 -22.49
C GLN A 52 -20.89 25.07 -23.60
N GLN A 53 -20.65 24.62 -24.83
CA GLN A 53 -20.55 25.48 -26.00
C GLN A 53 -21.86 26.23 -26.28
N ALA A 54 -23.01 25.55 -26.21
CA ALA A 54 -24.30 26.20 -26.38
C ALA A 54 -24.59 27.27 -25.31
N LEU A 55 -24.14 27.04 -24.06
CA LEU A 55 -24.24 28.02 -22.99
C LEU A 55 -23.37 29.25 -23.25
N LEU A 56 -22.12 29.04 -23.70
CA LEU A 56 -21.19 30.13 -24.04
C LEU A 56 -21.71 30.97 -25.21
N ASN A 57 -22.39 30.34 -26.17
CA ASN A 57 -22.98 31.00 -27.33
C ASN A 57 -24.37 31.61 -27.06
N ASN A 58 -24.86 31.59 -25.80
CA ASN A 58 -26.21 32.01 -25.42
C ASN A 58 -27.35 31.33 -26.21
N ASP A 59 -27.10 30.18 -26.80
CA ASP A 59 -28.12 29.39 -27.52
C ASP A 59 -28.90 28.53 -26.51
N LEU A 60 -29.94 29.14 -25.95
CA LEU A 60 -30.79 28.51 -24.93
C LEU A 60 -31.50 27.25 -25.46
N HIS A 61 -31.81 27.21 -26.76
CA HIS A 61 -32.48 26.08 -27.39
C HIS A 61 -31.55 24.87 -27.45
N GLN A 62 -30.36 25.04 -28.02
CA GLN A 62 -29.34 23.98 -28.08
C GLN A 62 -28.87 23.58 -26.68
N TYR A 63 -28.74 24.53 -25.75
CA TYR A 63 -28.41 24.23 -24.36
C TYR A 63 -29.43 23.25 -23.74
N ASN A 64 -30.72 23.51 -23.90
CA ASN A 64 -31.78 22.64 -23.36
C ASN A 64 -31.77 21.25 -24.01
N VAL A 65 -31.54 21.18 -25.33
CA VAL A 65 -31.39 19.91 -26.06
C VAL A 65 -30.23 19.08 -25.49
N TYR A 66 -29.04 19.67 -25.38
CA TYR A 66 -27.86 18.96 -24.86
C TYR A 66 -27.95 18.70 -23.37
N ARG A 67 -28.57 19.56 -22.56
CA ARG A 67 -28.87 19.30 -21.14
C ARG A 67 -29.72 18.04 -20.99
N ASN A 68 -30.80 17.93 -21.75
CA ASN A 68 -31.69 16.76 -21.74
C ASN A 68 -31.01 15.50 -22.29
N LYS A 69 -30.12 15.64 -23.29
CA LYS A 69 -29.32 14.54 -23.83
C LYS A 69 -28.30 14.02 -22.80
N VAL A 70 -27.59 14.91 -22.13
CA VAL A 70 -26.65 14.58 -21.03
C VAL A 70 -27.39 13.90 -19.88
N MET A 71 -28.57 14.39 -19.48
CA MET A 71 -29.37 13.73 -18.43
C MET A 71 -29.78 12.31 -18.84
N ARG A 72 -30.27 12.12 -20.07
CA ARG A 72 -30.66 10.80 -20.59
C ARG A 72 -29.49 9.83 -20.66
N PHE A 73 -28.34 10.27 -21.19
CA PHE A 73 -27.15 9.43 -21.29
C PHE A 73 -26.57 9.09 -19.93
N CYS A 74 -26.47 10.05 -19.00
CA CYS A 74 -26.05 9.79 -17.63
C CYS A 74 -26.98 8.80 -16.93
N LYS A 75 -28.30 8.93 -17.12
CA LYS A 75 -29.30 8.00 -16.54
C LYS A 75 -29.12 6.58 -17.09
N ARG A 76 -29.05 6.43 -18.42
CA ARG A 76 -28.88 5.11 -19.08
C ARG A 76 -27.53 4.48 -18.74
N ALA A 77 -26.44 5.24 -18.77
CA ALA A 77 -25.11 4.73 -18.46
C ALA A 77 -24.99 4.30 -16.99
N ARG A 78 -25.60 5.05 -16.05
CA ARG A 78 -25.70 4.64 -14.64
C ARG A 78 -26.50 3.35 -14.48
N GLN A 79 -27.64 3.23 -15.15
CA GLN A 79 -28.50 2.06 -15.04
C GLN A 79 -27.84 0.81 -15.64
N ARG A 80 -27.19 0.94 -16.80
CA ARG A 80 -26.43 -0.14 -17.43
C ARG A 80 -25.23 -0.56 -16.57
N PHE A 81 -24.44 0.41 -16.11
CA PHE A 81 -23.33 0.14 -15.19
C PHE A 81 -23.80 -0.54 -13.90
N TYR A 82 -24.98 -0.17 -13.37
CA TYR A 82 -25.58 -0.82 -12.22
C TYR A 82 -25.95 -2.27 -12.52
N ASN A 83 -26.71 -2.53 -13.59
CA ASN A 83 -27.13 -3.88 -13.96
C ASN A 83 -25.93 -4.80 -14.23
N ASP A 84 -24.96 -4.32 -15.02
CA ASP A 84 -23.75 -5.08 -15.38
C ASP A 84 -22.89 -5.38 -14.15
N LYS A 85 -22.90 -4.50 -13.13
CA LYS A 85 -22.03 -4.64 -11.95
C LYS A 85 -22.69 -5.39 -10.79
N ILE A 86 -23.99 -5.22 -10.55
CA ILE A 86 -24.72 -5.84 -9.43
C ILE A 86 -24.97 -7.33 -9.69
N ASN A 87 -25.32 -7.70 -10.93
CA ASN A 87 -25.64 -9.08 -11.29
C ASN A 87 -24.53 -10.09 -10.96
N HIS A 88 -23.26 -9.65 -10.89
CA HIS A 88 -22.09 -10.49 -10.57
C HIS A 88 -21.48 -10.21 -9.20
N MET A 89 -22.02 -9.24 -8.43
CA MET A 89 -21.42 -8.85 -7.15
C MET A 89 -22.02 -9.55 -5.93
N HIS A 90 -23.20 -10.17 -6.03
CA HIS A 90 -23.75 -11.00 -4.96
C HIS A 90 -22.85 -12.19 -4.62
N GLU A 91 -22.09 -12.68 -5.61
CA GLU A 91 -21.17 -13.80 -5.49
C GLU A 91 -19.75 -13.38 -5.09
N SER A 92 -19.45 -12.08 -5.02
CA SER A 92 -18.07 -11.60 -4.83
C SER A 92 -17.86 -10.74 -3.59
N ASN A 93 -16.60 -10.77 -3.14
CA ASN A 93 -16.02 -10.10 -1.97
C ASN A 93 -16.81 -8.86 -1.46
N PRO A 94 -17.26 -8.85 -0.19
CA PRO A 94 -18.01 -7.76 0.45
C PRO A 94 -17.39 -6.36 0.30
N LYS A 95 -16.05 -6.27 0.19
CA LYS A 95 -15.36 -5.00 -0.06
C LYS A 95 -15.72 -4.39 -1.42
N LYS A 96 -15.74 -5.21 -2.50
CA LYS A 96 -16.08 -4.76 -3.86
C LYS A 96 -17.53 -4.29 -3.95
N TRP A 97 -18.43 -4.98 -3.24
CA TRP A 97 -19.83 -4.58 -3.07
C TRP A 97 -19.93 -3.17 -2.45
N TRP A 98 -19.25 -2.94 -1.32
CA TRP A 98 -19.28 -1.65 -0.63
C TRP A 98 -18.60 -0.51 -1.40
N ASP A 99 -17.55 -0.79 -2.17
CA ASP A 99 -16.92 0.21 -3.05
C ASP A 99 -17.86 0.59 -4.22
N GLY A 100 -18.63 -0.37 -4.74
CA GLY A 100 -19.73 -0.12 -5.68
C GLY A 100 -20.80 0.80 -5.08
N ILE A 101 -21.24 0.53 -3.86
CA ILE A 101 -22.23 1.35 -3.15
C ILE A 101 -21.74 2.78 -2.90
N LYS A 102 -20.49 2.97 -2.44
CA LYS A 102 -19.91 4.31 -2.20
C LYS A 102 -19.88 5.16 -3.46
N LEU A 103 -19.49 4.55 -4.58
CA LEU A 103 -19.48 5.19 -5.88
C LEU A 103 -20.88 5.61 -6.34
N LEU A 104 -21.87 4.73 -6.16
CA LEU A 104 -23.28 4.98 -6.52
C LEU A 104 -23.94 6.04 -5.62
N SER A 105 -23.51 6.12 -4.36
CA SER A 105 -23.97 7.11 -3.38
C SER A 105 -23.21 8.45 -3.42
N GLY A 106 -22.15 8.57 -4.24
CA GLY A 106 -21.44 9.82 -4.49
C GLY A 106 -20.42 10.22 -3.42
N LEU A 107 -19.86 9.26 -2.68
CA LEU A 107 -18.84 9.51 -1.65
C LEU A 107 -17.41 9.58 -2.26
N PRO A 108 -16.51 10.49 -1.81
CA PRO A 108 -15.19 10.72 -2.41
C PRO A 108 -14.13 9.67 -2.03
N ASN A 109 -13.11 9.50 -2.89
CA ASN A 109 -11.90 8.68 -2.65
C ASN A 109 -10.64 9.58 -2.54
N PRO A 110 -9.63 9.22 -1.71
CA PRO A 110 -8.37 9.97 -1.60
C PRO A 110 -7.37 9.63 -2.74
N PRO A 111 -6.49 10.59 -3.15
CA PRO A 111 -5.50 10.40 -4.21
C PRO A 111 -4.17 9.76 -3.73
N PRO A 112 -3.39 9.09 -4.62
CA PRO A 112 -2.08 8.51 -4.30
C PRO A 112 -0.93 9.54 -4.26
N LEU A 113 0.18 9.19 -3.58
CA LEU A 113 1.38 10.02 -3.40
C LEU A 113 2.35 9.88 -4.61
N THR A 114 2.92 10.98 -5.12
CA THR A 114 3.69 10.99 -6.38
C THR A 114 5.01 11.78 -6.36
N SER A 115 5.44 12.36 -5.24
CA SER A 115 6.69 13.17 -5.16
C SER A 115 7.07 13.53 -3.73
N LEU A 116 8.36 13.76 -3.46
CA LEU A 116 8.89 14.17 -2.14
C LEU A 116 10.06 15.15 -2.28
N ALA A 117 10.11 16.19 -1.44
CA ALA A 117 11.18 17.20 -1.52
C ALA A 117 12.27 16.95 -0.45
N VAL A 118 13.52 16.86 -0.91
CA VAL A 118 14.73 16.52 -0.16
C VAL A 118 15.75 17.64 -0.30
N ASN A 119 16.11 18.31 0.80
CA ASN A 119 17.11 19.38 0.80
C ASN A 119 16.91 20.45 -0.30
N GLY A 120 15.65 20.80 -0.58
CA GLY A 120 15.28 21.78 -1.61
C GLY A 120 15.06 21.21 -3.01
N THR A 121 15.32 19.93 -3.23
CA THR A 121 15.15 19.26 -4.53
C THR A 121 13.96 18.32 -4.48
N VAL A 122 13.03 18.43 -5.44
CA VAL A 122 11.86 17.53 -5.51
C VAL A 122 12.27 16.23 -6.20
N LEU A 123 12.42 15.17 -5.41
CA LEU A 123 12.65 13.82 -5.89
C LEU A 123 11.31 13.16 -6.24
N LYS A 124 11.34 12.35 -7.28
CA LYS A 124 10.20 11.57 -7.77
C LYS A 124 10.70 10.18 -8.14
N ASP A 125 9.77 9.24 -8.14
CA ASP A 125 9.97 7.91 -8.71
C ASP A 125 11.29 7.26 -8.26
N PHE A 126 12.24 7.03 -9.18
CA PHE A 126 13.51 6.35 -8.93
C PHE A 126 14.46 7.11 -8.01
N ASP A 127 14.63 8.42 -8.22
CA ASP A 127 15.55 9.24 -7.41
C ASP A 127 15.12 9.29 -5.94
N LEU A 128 13.79 9.22 -5.72
CA LEU A 128 13.23 9.10 -4.39
C LEU A 128 13.54 7.73 -3.78
N ALA A 129 13.43 6.64 -4.55
CA ALA A 129 13.75 5.29 -4.07
C ALA A 129 15.24 5.13 -3.71
N VAL A 130 16.15 5.67 -4.53
CA VAL A 130 17.61 5.61 -4.29
C VAL A 130 17.98 6.40 -3.04
N ALA A 131 17.48 7.63 -2.89
CA ALA A 131 17.76 8.45 -1.71
C ALA A 131 17.24 7.80 -0.41
N ILE A 132 16.15 7.03 -0.48
CA ILE A 132 15.64 6.24 0.63
C ILE A 132 16.61 5.09 0.96
N ASN A 133 17.05 4.32 -0.05
CA ASN A 133 17.95 3.17 0.15
C ASN A 133 19.30 3.58 0.79
N GLU A 134 19.93 4.64 0.29
CA GLU A 134 21.22 5.12 0.81
C GLU A 134 21.14 5.52 2.29
N SER A 135 20.02 6.11 2.70
CA SER A 135 19.82 6.48 4.10
C SER A 135 19.72 5.26 5.01
N PHE A 136 19.14 4.14 4.55
CA PHE A 136 19.07 2.92 5.34
C PHE A 136 20.44 2.26 5.49
N CYS A 137 21.22 2.16 4.41
CA CYS A 137 22.56 1.57 4.44
C CYS A 137 23.52 2.28 5.42
N SER A 138 23.35 3.59 5.64
CA SER A 138 24.21 4.36 6.55
C SER A 138 24.00 4.05 8.04
N VAL A 139 22.86 3.45 8.42
CA VAL A 139 22.49 3.20 9.83
C VAL A 139 23.14 1.91 10.36
N ASP A 140 23.54 0.99 9.47
CA ASP A 140 24.14 -0.30 9.82
C ASP A 140 25.66 -0.35 9.50
N ALA A 141 26.29 0.81 9.28
CA ALA A 141 27.68 0.90 8.82
C ALA A 141 28.71 0.34 9.83
N ASP A 142 28.32 0.25 11.10
CA ASP A 142 29.09 -0.24 12.25
C ASP A 142 28.85 -1.73 12.57
N ILE A 143 27.95 -2.41 11.85
CA ILE A 143 27.78 -3.86 11.94
C ILE A 143 28.89 -4.54 11.12
N PRO A 144 29.84 -5.27 11.75
CA PRO A 144 30.88 -5.96 11.00
C PRO A 144 30.27 -7.06 10.12
N GLN A 145 30.75 -7.16 8.87
CA GLN A 145 30.30 -8.19 7.94
C GLN A 145 30.50 -9.59 8.53
N LEU A 146 29.46 -10.42 8.49
CA LEU A 146 29.53 -11.84 8.82
C LEU A 146 30.46 -12.54 7.83
N ASN A 147 31.67 -12.89 8.27
CA ASN A 147 32.59 -13.70 7.49
C ASN A 147 32.13 -15.16 7.51
N PHE A 148 31.34 -15.55 6.51
CA PHE A 148 30.95 -16.94 6.30
C PHE A 148 32.08 -17.69 5.60
N THR A 149 32.63 -18.72 6.25
CA THR A 149 33.51 -19.70 5.60
C THR A 149 32.66 -20.85 5.04
N PRO A 150 32.58 -21.02 3.71
CA PRO A 150 31.81 -22.11 3.12
C PRO A 150 32.33 -23.46 3.61
N ILE A 151 31.46 -24.27 4.20
CA ILE A 151 31.77 -25.67 4.53
C ILE A 151 31.50 -26.48 3.26
N PRO A 152 32.49 -27.18 2.69
CA PRO A 152 32.26 -28.01 1.51
C PRO A 152 31.27 -29.13 1.84
N ILE A 153 30.12 -29.13 1.15
CA ILE A 153 29.07 -30.13 1.33
C ILE A 153 29.40 -31.31 0.41
N SER A 154 29.88 -32.42 0.99
CA SER A 154 30.28 -33.60 0.22
C SER A 154 29.09 -34.48 -0.20
N ASN A 155 27.97 -34.45 0.55
CA ASN A 155 26.74 -35.18 0.24
C ASN A 155 25.51 -34.33 0.57
N ILE A 156 24.66 -34.07 -0.44
CA ILE A 156 23.38 -33.34 -0.29
C ILE A 156 22.27 -34.39 -0.28
N PRO A 157 21.45 -34.47 0.78
CA PRO A 157 20.30 -35.37 0.80
C PRO A 157 19.28 -35.04 -0.32
N ASP A 158 18.64 -36.06 -0.87
CA ASP A 158 17.70 -35.92 -2.01
C ASP A 158 16.53 -34.97 -1.71
N GLU A 159 16.10 -34.85 -0.45
CA GLU A 159 15.05 -33.93 -0.02
C GLU A 159 15.39 -32.44 -0.20
N TYR A 160 16.67 -32.10 -0.31
CA TYR A 160 17.14 -30.74 -0.59
C TYR A 160 17.39 -30.49 -2.08
N ILE A 161 17.15 -31.49 -2.95
CA ILE A 161 17.28 -31.33 -4.39
C ILE A 161 15.92 -30.93 -4.96
N PHE A 162 15.84 -29.72 -5.53
CA PHE A 162 14.64 -29.26 -6.19
C PHE A 162 14.46 -29.92 -7.54
N THR A 163 13.23 -30.35 -7.86
CA THR A 163 12.84 -30.78 -9.20
C THR A 163 12.19 -29.62 -9.95
N ARG A 164 12.19 -29.71 -11.28
CA ARG A 164 11.53 -28.72 -12.15
C ARG A 164 10.06 -28.51 -11.75
N ASP A 165 9.33 -29.58 -11.50
CA ASP A 165 7.89 -29.54 -11.22
C ASP A 165 7.59 -28.79 -9.93
N VAL A 166 8.41 -28.99 -8.89
CA VAL A 166 8.28 -28.27 -7.60
C VAL A 166 8.52 -26.77 -7.80
N VAL A 167 9.55 -26.41 -8.57
CA VAL A 167 9.86 -25.01 -8.87
C VAL A 167 8.76 -24.37 -9.72
N GLU A 168 8.23 -25.08 -10.70
CA GLU A 168 7.14 -24.58 -11.55
C GLU A 168 5.87 -24.31 -10.73
N LEU A 169 5.48 -25.23 -9.85
CA LEU A 169 4.33 -25.03 -8.96
C LEU A 169 4.53 -23.82 -8.03
N ALA A 170 5.74 -23.61 -7.52
CA ALA A 170 6.06 -22.46 -6.68
C ALA A 170 5.96 -21.13 -7.47
N LEU A 171 6.45 -21.10 -8.71
CA LEU A 171 6.38 -19.93 -9.59
C LEU A 171 4.94 -19.57 -9.95
N VAL A 172 4.09 -20.56 -10.25
CA VAL A 172 2.65 -20.35 -10.52
C VAL A 172 1.90 -19.81 -9.30
N ALA A 173 2.35 -20.12 -8.08
CA ALA A 173 1.75 -19.66 -6.84
C ALA A 173 2.14 -18.21 -6.46
N VAL A 174 3.08 -17.58 -7.18
CA VAL A 174 3.52 -16.20 -6.90
C VAL A 174 2.37 -15.22 -7.08
N GLN A 175 2.20 -14.32 -6.11
CA GLN A 175 1.14 -13.29 -6.15
C GLN A 175 1.56 -12.09 -6.99
N ASP A 176 0.97 -11.94 -8.17
CA ASP A 176 1.26 -10.86 -9.14
C ASP A 176 1.22 -9.43 -8.58
N ARG A 177 0.43 -9.21 -7.52
CA ARG A 177 0.17 -7.86 -6.95
C ARG A 177 1.16 -7.46 -5.87
N ASN A 178 2.03 -8.37 -5.44
CA ASN A 178 3.04 -8.03 -4.46
C ASN A 178 4.10 -7.14 -5.12
N SER A 179 4.75 -6.34 -4.29
CA SER A 179 5.87 -5.50 -4.72
C SER A 179 6.96 -6.36 -5.35
N VAL A 180 7.64 -5.75 -6.32
CA VAL A 180 8.83 -6.32 -6.95
C VAL A 180 9.98 -6.25 -5.94
N GLY A 181 10.80 -7.29 -5.90
CA GLY A 181 11.98 -7.35 -5.03
C GLY A 181 13.17 -6.59 -5.62
N PRO A 182 14.34 -6.67 -4.96
CA PRO A 182 15.59 -6.07 -5.45
C PRO A 182 16.05 -6.56 -6.84
N ASP A 183 15.44 -7.63 -7.37
CA ASP A 183 15.74 -8.18 -8.70
C ASP A 183 15.07 -7.45 -9.87
N GLU A 184 14.13 -6.55 -9.56
CA GLU A 184 13.32 -5.82 -10.53
C GLU A 184 12.49 -6.71 -11.48
N ILE A 185 12.28 -7.98 -11.12
CA ILE A 185 11.49 -8.92 -11.93
C ILE A 185 10.01 -8.88 -11.48
N PRO A 186 9.07 -8.51 -12.36
CA PRO A 186 7.66 -8.49 -11.99
C PRO A 186 7.11 -9.87 -11.61
N ASN A 187 6.38 -9.93 -10.49
CA ASN A 187 5.75 -11.16 -9.99
C ASN A 187 4.84 -11.85 -11.03
N TRP A 188 4.12 -11.06 -11.85
CA TRP A 188 3.28 -11.60 -12.92
C TRP A 188 4.08 -12.34 -14.00
N LEU A 189 5.34 -11.96 -14.24
CA LEU A 189 6.22 -12.61 -15.21
C LEU A 189 6.66 -13.97 -14.68
N LEU A 190 7.02 -14.03 -13.39
CA LEU A 190 7.37 -15.27 -12.72
C LEU A 190 6.24 -16.30 -12.80
N ASN A 191 5.00 -15.82 -12.58
CA ASN A 191 3.79 -16.63 -12.68
C ASN A 191 3.51 -17.08 -14.12
N THR A 192 3.42 -16.12 -15.05
CA THR A 192 3.00 -16.37 -16.45
C THR A 192 4.01 -17.23 -17.22
N CYS A 193 5.30 -17.04 -16.95
CA CYS A 193 6.38 -17.73 -17.66
C CYS A 193 6.90 -18.96 -16.89
N ALA A 194 6.21 -19.39 -15.83
CA ALA A 194 6.66 -20.43 -14.90
C ALA A 194 7.19 -21.69 -15.61
N THR A 195 6.47 -22.21 -16.60
CA THR A 195 6.86 -23.42 -17.36
C THR A 195 8.19 -23.28 -18.09
N THR A 196 8.52 -22.07 -18.56
CA THR A 196 9.74 -21.79 -19.31
C THR A 196 10.91 -21.47 -18.38
N ILE A 197 10.68 -20.68 -17.33
CA ILE A 197 11.73 -20.26 -16.39
C ILE A 197 11.98 -21.28 -15.27
N SER A 198 11.12 -22.27 -15.07
CA SER A 198 11.31 -23.32 -14.05
C SER A 198 12.62 -24.08 -14.25
N ILE A 199 13.08 -24.25 -15.49
CA ILE A 199 14.34 -24.90 -15.82
C ILE A 199 15.56 -24.13 -15.29
N PRO A 200 15.80 -22.85 -15.69
CA PRO A 200 16.93 -22.08 -15.16
C PRO A 200 16.81 -21.82 -13.65
N VAL A 201 15.59 -21.57 -13.13
CA VAL A 201 15.38 -21.34 -11.68
C VAL A 201 15.72 -22.57 -10.86
N CYS A 202 15.30 -23.75 -11.29
CA CYS A 202 15.65 -25.02 -10.66
C CYS A 202 17.17 -25.29 -10.67
N SER A 203 17.84 -24.97 -11.79
CA SER A 203 19.31 -25.04 -11.85
C SER A 203 19.97 -24.14 -10.81
N MET A 204 19.53 -22.87 -10.70
CA MET A 204 20.08 -21.88 -9.77
C MET A 204 19.95 -22.33 -8.31
N PHE A 205 18.77 -22.77 -7.89
CA PHE A 205 18.55 -23.25 -6.51
C PHE A 205 19.42 -24.47 -6.19
N ASN A 206 19.50 -25.44 -7.10
CA ASN A 206 20.31 -26.63 -6.89
C ASN A 206 21.82 -26.34 -6.91
N SER A 207 22.27 -25.39 -7.72
CA SER A 207 23.66 -24.88 -7.68
C SER A 207 23.95 -24.17 -6.36
N SER A 208 23.02 -23.33 -5.88
CA SER A 208 23.16 -22.63 -4.60
C SER A 208 23.33 -23.59 -3.42
N ILE A 209 22.55 -24.68 -3.39
CA ILE A 209 22.68 -25.72 -2.36
C ILE A 209 24.00 -26.47 -2.47
N ARG A 210 24.43 -26.85 -3.68
CA ARG A 210 25.71 -27.55 -3.90
C ARG A 210 26.92 -26.72 -3.49
N GLU A 211 26.87 -25.43 -3.76
CA GLU A 211 27.94 -24.50 -3.43
C GLU A 211 27.92 -24.09 -1.96
N GLY A 212 26.85 -24.42 -1.21
CA GLY A 212 26.64 -23.91 0.15
C GLY A 212 26.57 -22.38 0.19
N ARG A 213 26.17 -21.75 -0.91
CA ARG A 213 26.19 -20.30 -1.11
C ARG A 213 24.86 -19.85 -1.70
N VAL A 214 24.24 -18.86 -1.08
CA VAL A 214 23.10 -18.14 -1.65
C VAL A 214 23.62 -16.97 -2.51
N PRO A 215 23.08 -16.74 -3.72
CA PRO A 215 23.40 -15.57 -4.54
C PRO A 215 23.25 -14.27 -3.74
N GLY A 216 24.09 -13.27 -4.01
CA GLY A 216 24.12 -12.03 -3.24
C GLY A 216 22.76 -11.32 -3.21
N LEU A 217 22.11 -11.22 -4.36
CA LEU A 217 20.84 -10.54 -4.54
C LEU A 217 19.69 -11.15 -3.73
N TRP A 218 19.68 -12.48 -3.54
CA TRP A 218 18.64 -13.18 -2.77
C TRP A 218 18.75 -12.95 -1.26
N LYS A 219 19.86 -12.37 -0.78
CA LYS A 219 20.06 -12.03 0.64
C LYS A 219 19.55 -10.64 1.00
N CYS A 220 19.11 -9.86 0.02
CA CYS A 220 18.61 -8.51 0.22
C CYS A 220 17.13 -8.57 0.63
N ALA A 221 16.76 -7.90 1.73
CA ALA A 221 15.39 -7.79 2.23
C ALA A 221 15.18 -6.46 2.98
N ASP A 222 13.92 -6.04 3.14
CA ASP A 222 13.56 -4.76 3.77
C ASP A 222 12.98 -4.97 5.22
N VAL A 223 13.67 -4.61 6.33
CA VAL A 223 13.22 -4.87 7.74
C VAL A 223 13.62 -3.77 8.81
N LEU A 224 12.85 -3.55 9.94
CA LEU A 224 13.09 -2.50 11.00
C LEU A 224 12.62 -2.78 12.51
N ARG A 225 13.53 -2.75 13.54
CA ARG A 225 13.53 -2.13 14.96
C ARG A 225 13.13 -2.77 16.36
N GLU A 226 13.62 -2.16 17.49
CA GLU A 226 13.72 -2.58 18.95
C GLU A 226 12.56 -2.29 19.96
N LEU A 227 11.91 -1.11 20.00
CA LEU A 227 10.70 -0.92 20.86
C LEU A 227 9.47 -1.57 20.21
N PRO A 228 8.42 -1.93 20.99
CA PRO A 228 7.15 -2.39 20.42
C PRO A 228 6.57 -1.34 19.47
N LEU A 229 6.75 -1.65 18.19
CA LEU A 229 6.42 -0.80 17.07
C LEU A 229 5.24 -1.42 16.34
N TYR A 230 4.05 -0.89 16.59
CA TYR A 230 2.84 -1.34 15.92
C TYR A 230 2.70 -0.55 14.63
N LYS A 231 3.01 -1.21 13.52
CA LYS A 231 2.86 -0.67 12.17
C LYS A 231 1.70 -1.31 11.46
N TYR A 232 0.93 -0.49 10.76
CA TYR A 232 -0.07 -0.93 9.81
C TYR A 232 -0.12 0.07 8.66
N VAL A 233 0.44 -0.31 7.51
CA VAL A 233 0.57 0.57 6.34
C VAL A 233 1.32 1.85 6.75
N ASP A 234 0.62 3.00 6.80
CA ASP A 234 1.13 4.31 7.15
C ASP A 234 0.96 4.66 8.64
N ASP A 235 0.12 3.92 9.37
CA ASP A 235 -0.08 4.11 10.80
C ASP A 235 1.05 3.45 11.58
N CYS A 236 1.67 4.22 12.48
CA CYS A 236 2.76 3.77 13.33
C CYS A 236 2.50 4.21 14.77
N ALA A 237 2.52 3.27 15.70
CA ALA A 237 2.42 3.53 17.13
C ALA A 237 3.62 2.92 17.86
N ILE A 238 4.27 3.74 18.68
CA ILE A 238 5.36 3.36 19.56
C ILE A 238 4.82 3.47 20.97
N SER A 239 5.02 2.45 21.78
CA SER A 239 4.53 2.43 23.17
C SER A 239 5.65 2.12 24.15
N GLU A 240 5.70 2.87 25.23
CA GLU A 240 6.55 2.63 26.39
C GLU A 240 5.69 2.44 27.64
N VAL A 241 6.10 1.56 28.55
CA VAL A 241 5.48 1.40 29.88
C VAL A 241 6.36 2.12 30.89
N VAL A 242 5.88 3.25 31.40
CA VAL A 242 6.60 4.05 32.41
C VAL A 242 6.23 3.60 33.81
N ARG A 243 7.23 3.24 34.63
CA ARG A 243 7.05 2.86 36.04
C ARG A 243 7.45 4.03 36.94
N VAL A 244 6.50 4.58 37.69
CA VAL A 244 6.74 5.76 38.56
C VAL A 244 7.82 5.51 39.63
N CYS A 245 8.06 4.26 40.00
CA CYS A 245 9.05 3.87 41.01
C CYS A 245 10.48 3.69 40.47
N GLU A 246 10.66 3.72 39.15
CA GLU A 246 11.96 3.51 38.47
C GLU A 246 12.16 4.67 37.48
N PRO A 247 12.87 5.74 37.87
CA PRO A 247 13.11 6.89 37.00
C PRO A 247 14.20 6.57 35.97
N ASP A 248 13.93 5.61 35.09
CA ASP A 248 14.69 5.45 33.85
C ASP A 248 14.44 6.69 32.97
N LEU A 249 15.44 7.04 32.15
CA LEU A 249 15.26 8.04 31.11
C LEU A 249 14.16 7.56 30.15
N PRO A 250 13.15 8.41 29.83
CA PRO A 250 12.07 8.01 28.94
C PRO A 250 12.63 7.65 27.56
N LYS A 251 12.53 6.36 27.21
CA LYS A 251 13.07 5.81 25.96
C LYS A 251 12.21 6.24 24.78
N LEU A 252 10.96 6.64 25.02
CA LEU A 252 10.05 7.10 23.99
C LEU A 252 10.51 8.40 23.31
N GLN A 253 11.15 9.34 24.03
CA GLN A 253 11.70 10.54 23.39
C GLN A 253 12.92 10.18 22.54
N GLN A 254 13.82 9.34 23.04
CA GLN A 254 14.96 8.86 22.27
C GLN A 254 14.52 8.12 21.01
N GLU A 255 13.49 7.27 21.11
CA GLU A 255 12.93 6.57 19.95
C GLU A 255 12.18 7.50 19.01
N LEU A 256 11.49 8.51 19.54
CA LEU A 256 10.86 9.55 18.71
C LEU A 256 11.91 10.39 17.99
N ASP A 257 13.04 10.69 18.62
CA ASP A 257 14.19 11.35 18.02
C ASP A 257 14.83 10.46 16.96
N ASN A 258 15.02 9.17 17.24
CA ASN A 258 15.49 8.17 16.27
C ASN A 258 14.53 8.06 15.09
N VAL A 259 13.21 8.12 15.31
CA VAL A 259 12.20 8.11 14.24
C VAL A 259 12.17 9.44 13.51
N THR A 260 12.39 10.57 14.18
CA THR A 260 12.44 11.90 13.56
C THR A 260 13.70 12.06 12.71
N GLN A 261 14.84 11.63 13.22
CA GLN A 261 16.13 11.59 12.54
C GLN A 261 16.06 10.62 11.37
N TRP A 262 15.58 9.39 11.59
CA TRP A 262 15.38 8.42 10.52
C TRP A 262 14.41 8.94 9.47
N SER A 263 13.27 9.54 9.87
CA SER A 263 12.30 10.11 8.92
C SER A 263 12.97 11.22 8.10
N SER A 264 13.71 12.12 8.75
CA SER A 264 14.41 13.22 8.10
C SER A 264 15.49 12.72 7.14
N ALA A 265 16.26 11.70 7.53
CA ALA A 265 17.29 11.07 6.70
C ALA A 265 16.68 10.31 5.51
N ASN A 266 15.50 9.70 5.70
CA ASN A 266 14.74 8.99 4.66
C ASN A 266 13.74 9.90 3.95
N ASN A 267 13.90 11.22 4.08
CA ASN A 267 13.11 12.24 3.40
C ASN A 267 11.62 12.27 3.72
N MET A 268 11.19 11.45 4.66
CA MET A 268 9.85 11.44 5.20
C MET A 268 9.71 12.59 6.19
N LYS A 269 8.69 13.43 5.99
CA LYS A 269 8.36 14.45 6.98
C LYS A 269 7.37 13.89 7.99
N LEU A 270 7.84 13.64 9.20
CA LEU A 270 7.00 13.36 10.35
C LEU A 270 6.02 14.54 10.53
N ASN A 271 4.74 14.27 10.33
CA ASN A 271 3.72 15.31 10.41
C ASN A 271 3.38 15.53 11.88
N VAL A 272 4.05 16.48 12.53
CA VAL A 272 3.85 16.87 13.93
C VAL A 272 2.37 17.10 14.27
N LYS A 273 1.58 17.64 13.34
CA LYS A 273 0.13 17.85 13.55
C LYS A 273 -0.68 16.55 13.54
N LYS A 274 -0.20 15.49 12.89
CA LYS A 274 -0.83 14.16 12.87
C LYS A 274 -0.27 13.22 13.93
N THR A 275 0.95 13.43 14.39
CA THR A 275 1.55 12.69 15.50
C THR A 275 0.97 13.19 16.81
N LYS A 276 0.46 12.28 17.64
CA LYS A 276 -0.20 12.61 18.90
C LYS A 276 0.50 11.89 20.03
N ASP A 277 0.66 12.60 21.13
CA ASP A 277 1.00 12.00 22.42
C ASP A 277 -0.30 11.53 23.07
N PHE A 278 -0.33 10.25 23.44
CA PHE A 278 -1.49 9.60 24.05
C PHE A 278 -1.04 8.84 25.29
N THR A 279 -1.44 9.35 26.45
CA THR A 279 -1.12 8.76 27.75
C THR A 279 -2.37 8.15 28.38
N VAL A 280 -2.22 6.95 28.93
CA VAL A 280 -3.23 6.27 29.74
C VAL A 280 -2.68 6.15 31.16
N SER A 281 -3.35 6.78 32.13
CA SER A 281 -2.96 6.71 33.53
C SER A 281 -4.17 6.81 34.45
N TYR A 282 -4.22 5.91 35.43
CA TYR A 282 -5.23 5.87 36.49
C TYR A 282 -4.73 6.45 37.82
N LEU A 283 -3.54 7.02 37.83
CA LEU A 283 -2.99 7.65 39.01
C LEU A 283 -3.76 8.94 39.31
N ILE A 284 -4.16 9.10 40.57
CA ILE A 284 -4.87 10.29 41.05
C ILE A 284 -3.97 11.54 40.89
N ASN A 285 -2.66 11.37 41.18
CA ASN A 285 -1.64 12.37 40.97
C ASN A 285 -0.73 11.92 39.83
N GLN A 286 -1.01 12.40 38.62
CA GLN A 286 -0.15 12.12 37.48
C GLN A 286 1.15 12.91 37.61
N PRO A 287 2.33 12.29 37.43
CA PRO A 287 3.57 13.03 37.32
C PRO A 287 3.48 13.99 36.14
N LEU A 288 4.09 15.17 36.27
CA LEU A 288 4.13 16.17 35.22
C LEU A 288 5.02 15.64 34.09
N ALA A 289 4.41 14.97 33.11
CA ALA A 289 5.13 14.43 31.96
C ALA A 289 5.65 15.60 31.12
N GLN A 290 6.93 15.56 30.76
CA GLN A 290 7.46 16.50 29.78
C GLN A 290 6.84 16.19 28.42
N PRO A 291 6.36 17.20 27.67
CA PRO A 291 5.76 16.96 26.37
C PRO A 291 6.81 16.40 25.42
N LEU A 292 6.46 15.34 24.69
CA LEU A 292 7.31 14.79 23.63
C LEU A 292 7.55 15.85 22.55
N ILE A 293 8.79 15.95 22.08
CA ILE A 293 9.22 16.99 21.13
C ILE A 293 9.56 16.34 19.80
N VAL A 294 9.08 16.94 18.70
CA VAL A 294 9.46 16.59 17.32
C VAL A 294 9.83 17.87 16.59
N ASN A 295 11.03 17.96 16.01
CA ASN A 295 11.51 19.14 15.27
C ASN A 295 11.37 20.46 16.08
N ASN A 296 11.74 20.45 17.37
CA ASN A 296 11.58 21.56 18.30
C ASN A 296 10.13 22.05 18.50
N GLN A 297 9.14 21.22 18.17
CA GLN A 297 7.73 21.48 18.46
C GLN A 297 7.16 20.42 19.41
N PRO A 298 6.43 20.82 20.47
CA PRO A 298 5.77 19.86 21.34
C PRO A 298 4.64 19.14 20.59
N LEU A 299 4.55 17.83 20.76
CA LEU A 299 3.42 17.05 20.28
C LEU A 299 2.15 17.42 21.04
N GLU A 300 1.01 17.38 20.34
CA GLU A 300 -0.28 17.58 20.97
C GLU A 300 -0.64 16.33 21.79
N ALA A 301 -0.75 16.51 23.11
CA ALA A 301 -1.32 15.51 24.00
C ALA A 301 -2.84 15.45 23.82
N VAL A 302 -3.37 14.25 23.55
CA VAL A 302 -4.80 14.04 23.32
C VAL A 302 -5.38 13.03 24.30
N ASN A 303 -6.64 13.27 24.68
CA ASN A 303 -7.42 12.33 25.49
C ASN A 303 -8.19 11.32 24.65
N THR A 304 -8.14 11.42 23.33
CA THR A 304 -8.78 10.48 22.41
C THR A 304 -7.95 10.35 21.14
N ILE A 305 -7.60 9.12 20.78
CA ILE A 305 -6.87 8.80 19.55
C ILE A 305 -7.61 7.73 18.76
N LYS A 306 -7.54 7.79 17.43
CA LYS A 306 -8.07 6.75 16.56
C LYS A 306 -6.91 5.88 16.06
N LEU A 307 -6.86 4.63 16.50
CA LEU A 307 -5.83 3.66 16.12
C LEU A 307 -6.51 2.49 15.39
N LEU A 308 -6.12 2.25 14.13
CA LEU A 308 -6.64 1.15 13.27
C LEU A 308 -8.18 1.06 13.19
N GLY A 309 -8.86 2.20 13.28
CA GLY A 309 -10.32 2.26 13.22
C GLY A 309 -11.03 2.22 14.57
N VAL A 310 -10.30 2.01 15.66
CA VAL A 310 -10.82 2.05 17.04
C VAL A 310 -10.55 3.42 17.65
N ASN A 311 -11.53 4.00 18.33
CA ASN A 311 -11.31 5.26 19.07
C ASN A 311 -11.00 4.89 20.52
N LEU A 312 -9.77 5.14 20.96
CA LEU A 312 -9.31 4.94 22.32
C LEU A 312 -9.37 6.26 23.07
N THR A 313 -9.82 6.24 24.32
CA THR A 313 -9.82 7.39 25.21
C THR A 313 -8.81 7.17 26.33
N SER A 314 -8.24 8.24 26.91
CA SER A 314 -7.25 8.13 27.99
C SER A 314 -7.83 7.49 29.27
N ASP A 315 -9.15 7.53 29.45
CA ASP A 315 -9.87 6.83 30.52
C ASP A 315 -10.30 5.38 30.14
N LEU A 316 -9.93 4.92 28.94
CA LEU A 316 -10.30 3.65 28.31
C LEU A 316 -11.82 3.37 28.24
N LYS A 317 -12.67 4.41 28.30
CA LYS A 317 -14.11 4.26 28.06
C LYS A 317 -14.44 4.13 26.57
N TRP A 318 -15.33 3.20 26.24
CA TRP A 318 -15.71 2.88 24.86
C TRP A 318 -16.75 3.83 24.24
N THR A 319 -17.27 4.79 25.00
CA THR A 319 -18.42 5.62 24.60
C THR A 319 -18.19 6.35 23.28
N THR A 320 -17.00 6.92 23.06
CA THR A 320 -16.65 7.62 21.82
C THR A 320 -16.63 6.68 20.62
N HIS A 321 -16.04 5.49 20.78
CA HIS A 321 -16.02 4.49 19.72
C HIS A 321 -17.43 4.00 19.39
N ILE A 322 -18.24 3.66 20.40
CA ILE A 322 -19.61 3.20 20.22
C ILE A 322 -20.44 4.23 19.46
N ARG A 323 -20.39 5.52 19.85
CA ARG A 323 -21.09 6.59 19.11
C ARG A 323 -20.63 6.69 17.65
N HIS A 324 -19.33 6.57 17.39
CA HIS A 324 -18.79 6.59 16.04
C HIS A 324 -19.30 5.42 15.19
N ILE A 325 -19.26 4.21 15.72
CA ILE A 325 -19.77 3.01 15.03
C ILE A 325 -21.27 3.12 14.79
N SER A 326 -22.05 3.54 15.79
CA SER A 326 -23.49 3.78 15.64
C SER A 326 -23.79 4.81 14.55
N SER A 327 -23.03 5.92 14.49
CA SER A 327 -23.17 6.91 13.42
C SER A 327 -22.85 6.33 12.03
N LYS A 328 -21.78 5.53 11.92
CA LYS A 328 -21.41 4.84 10.67
C LYS A 328 -22.48 3.85 10.22
N ALA A 329 -23.08 3.12 11.16
CA ALA A 329 -24.21 2.23 10.90
C ALA A 329 -25.43 3.01 10.40
N SER A 330 -25.78 4.13 11.05
CA SER A 330 -26.87 5.00 10.62
C SER A 330 -26.67 5.55 9.19
N LYS A 331 -25.44 5.93 8.81
CA LYS A 331 -25.12 6.36 7.44
C LYS A 331 -25.29 5.23 6.41
N ARG A 332 -24.87 4.01 6.75
CA ARG A 332 -25.10 2.82 5.91
C ARG A 332 -26.59 2.52 5.75
N LEU A 333 -27.35 2.60 6.84
CA LEU A 333 -28.80 2.44 6.81
C LEU A 333 -29.46 3.49 5.91
N TYR A 334 -29.00 4.73 5.95
CA TYR A 334 -29.46 5.78 5.03
C TYR A 334 -29.16 5.45 3.56
N ALA A 335 -27.96 4.97 3.24
CA ALA A 335 -27.62 4.53 1.89
C ALA A 335 -28.53 3.38 1.42
N LEU A 336 -28.80 2.38 2.27
CA LEU A 336 -29.75 1.30 1.98
C LEU A 336 -31.17 1.83 1.73
N ARG A 337 -31.62 2.83 2.51
CA ARG A 337 -32.91 3.50 2.29
C ARG A 337 -32.96 4.22 0.92
N ILE A 338 -31.89 4.88 0.51
CA ILE A 338 -31.79 5.49 -0.83
C ILE A 338 -31.89 4.42 -1.91
N LEU A 339 -31.16 3.31 -1.78
CA LEU A 339 -31.18 2.22 -2.77
C LEU A 339 -32.59 1.63 -2.89
N ARG A 340 -33.25 1.33 -1.78
CA ARG A 340 -34.66 0.89 -1.78
C ARG A 340 -35.57 1.90 -2.47
N ARG A 341 -35.43 3.20 -2.20
CA ARG A 341 -36.21 4.27 -2.85
C ARG A 341 -35.97 4.33 -4.37
N ASN A 342 -34.78 3.94 -4.83
CA ASN A 342 -34.44 3.92 -6.25
C ASN A 342 -34.76 2.58 -6.94
N GLY A 343 -35.56 1.71 -6.29
CA GLY A 343 -36.08 0.48 -6.91
C GLY A 343 -35.16 -0.73 -6.82
N VAL A 344 -34.10 -0.69 -6.00
CA VAL A 344 -33.29 -1.89 -5.71
C VAL A 344 -34.15 -2.90 -4.96
N HIS A 345 -34.13 -4.16 -5.42
CA HIS A 345 -34.97 -5.19 -4.84
C HIS A 345 -34.50 -5.52 -3.40
N PRO A 346 -35.41 -5.73 -2.43
CA PRO A 346 -35.02 -6.00 -1.05
C PRO A 346 -34.13 -7.23 -0.83
N SER A 347 -34.18 -8.23 -1.73
CA SER A 347 -33.25 -9.37 -1.71
C SER A 347 -31.81 -8.93 -1.83
N ASP A 348 -31.56 -7.87 -2.60
CA ASP A 348 -30.23 -7.42 -2.98
C ASP A 348 -29.65 -6.46 -1.93
N LEU A 349 -30.46 -6.08 -0.93
CA LEU A 349 -30.09 -5.20 0.18
C LEU A 349 -29.73 -5.98 1.45
N ARG A 350 -29.86 -7.31 1.45
CA ARG A 350 -29.41 -8.17 2.54
C ARG A 350 -27.89 -8.39 2.36
N THR A 351 -27.11 -7.79 3.26
CA THR A 351 -25.68 -8.08 3.45
C THR A 351 -25.48 -9.36 4.21
#